data_AF-A0A356I5A7-F1
#
_entry.id   AF-A0A356I5A7-F1
#
_cell.length_a   1.000
_cell.length_b   1.000
_cell.length_c   1.000
_cell.angle_alpha   90.00
_cell.angle_beta   90.00
_cell.angle_gamma   90.00
#
_symmetry.space_group_name_H-M   'P 1'
#
loop_
_entity.id
_entity.type
_entity.pdbx_description
1 polymer ?
#
loop_
_entity_poly.entity_id
_entity_poly.type
_entity_poly.pdbx_seq_one_letter_code
_entity_poly.pdbx_strand_id
1 'polypeptide(L)'
;MIRFAEPLLLLLLLIIPVLLFLRNRRRTPILFSRVQLFETLPSSWAQKGQPLLPILYTLSLIFLVIALARPQRGLDESIVRTEAVDMILLLDLSESMDTQDFT
;
A
#
# COMPACT_ATOMS: atom_id res chain seq x y z
N MET A 1 2.53 10.99 -7.55
CA MET A 1 3.26 10.83 -6.26
C MET A 1 2.29 10.42 -5.15
N ILE A 2 2.73 9.69 -4.10
CA ILE A 2 1.88 9.37 -2.93
C ILE A 2 1.94 10.53 -1.93
N ARG A 3 0.78 11.01 -1.47
CA ARG A 3 0.64 12.05 -0.43
C ARG A 3 -0.30 11.55 0.67
N PHE A 4 0.01 11.81 1.93
CA PHE A 4 -0.92 11.57 3.03
C PHE A 4 -1.82 12.78 3.24
N ALA A 5 -3.12 12.58 3.44
CA ALA A 5 -4.02 13.68 3.78
C ALA A 5 -3.77 14.18 5.22
N GLU A 6 -3.49 13.26 6.14
CA GLU A 6 -3.30 13.55 7.57
C GLU A 6 -1.96 12.97 8.07
N PRO A 7 -0.81 13.55 7.67
CA PRO A 7 0.50 12.99 7.98
C PRO A 7 0.82 12.97 9.48
N LEU A 8 0.23 13.88 10.27
CA LEU A 8 0.43 13.93 11.72
C LEU A 8 -0.07 12.68 12.44
N LEU A 9 -1.05 11.97 11.88
CA LEU A 9 -1.55 10.72 12.46
C LEU A 9 -0.51 9.60 12.47
N LEU A 10 0.54 9.69 11.63
CA LEU A 10 1.67 8.75 11.67
C LEU A 10 2.44 8.81 12.99
N LEU A 11 2.35 9.91 13.76
CA LEU A 11 2.93 9.99 15.11
C LEU A 11 2.34 8.96 16.07
N LEU A 12 1.13 8.45 15.81
CA LEU A 12 0.54 7.34 16.58
C LEU A 12 1.39 6.06 16.51
N LEU A 13 2.24 5.89 15.49
CA LEU A 13 3.19 4.78 15.42
C LEU A 13 4.15 4.77 16.62
N LEU A 14 4.48 5.93 17.18
CA LEU A 14 5.34 6.04 18.37
C LEU A 14 4.70 5.49 19.64
N ILE A 15 3.36 5.37 19.67
CA ILE A 15 2.62 4.81 20.82
C ILE A 15 2.68 3.28 20.80
N ILE A 16 2.83 2.65 19.63
CA ILE A 16 2.89 1.19 19.47
C ILE A 16 3.97 0.54 20.35
N PRO A 17 5.25 0.98 20.35
CA PRO A 17 6.27 0.38 21.21
C PRO A 17 5.94 0.52 22.70
N VAL A 18 5.31 1.62 23.12
CA VAL A 18 4.86 1.82 24.51
C VAL A 18 3.78 0.81 24.88
N LEU A 19 2.81 0.58 24.00
CA LEU A 19 1.76 -0.42 24.19
C LEU A 19 2.34 -1.84 24.27
N LEU A 20 3.31 -2.17 23.42
CA LEU A 20 4.00 -3.47 23.47
C LEU A 20 4.78 -3.66 24.76
N PHE A 21 5.49 -2.61 25.21
CA PHE A 21 6.21 -2.62 26.48
C PHE A 21 5.26 -2.84 27.68
N LEU A 22 4.15 -2.11 27.73
CA LEU A 22 3.12 -2.28 28.77
C LEU A 22 2.48 -3.68 28.72
N ARG A 23 2.22 -4.20 27.53
CA ARG A 23 1.65 -5.56 27.35
C ARG A 23 2.59 -6.63 27.90
N ASN A 24 3.88 -6.51 27.63
CA ASN A 24 4.87 -7.46 28.12
C ASN A 24 5.01 -7.37 29.66
N ARG A 25 4.92 -6.18 30.24
CA ARG A 25 4.98 -5.98 31.70
C ARG A 25 3.77 -6.55 32.44
N ARG A 26 2.61 -6.61 31.80
CA ARG A 26 1.37 -7.18 32.39
C ARG A 26 1.29 -8.71 32.32
N ARG A 27 2.24 -9.39 31.68
CA ARG A 27 2.29 -10.85 31.70
C ARG A 27 2.81 -11.31 33.06
N THR A 28 1.89 -11.69 33.95
CA THR A 28 2.21 -12.42 35.17
C THR A 28 2.72 -13.82 34.78
N PRO A 29 3.95 -14.21 35.16
CA PRO A 29 4.40 -15.56 34.94
C PRO A 29 3.55 -16.50 35.80
N ILE A 30 2.87 -17.45 35.16
CA ILE A 30 2.23 -18.54 35.88
C ILE A 30 3.35 -19.48 36.31
N LEU A 31 3.69 -19.46 37.60
CA LEU A 31 4.69 -20.36 38.16
C LEU A 31 4.09 -21.77 38.23
N PHE A 32 4.54 -22.65 37.34
CA PHE A 32 4.16 -24.06 37.34
C PHE A 32 5.32 -24.91 37.84
N SER A 33 5.08 -25.73 38.86
CA SER A 33 6.14 -26.42 39.61
C SER A 33 6.76 -27.64 38.89
N ARG A 34 6.15 -28.15 37.80
CA ARG A 34 6.69 -29.24 36.98
C ARG A 34 6.30 -29.06 35.51
N VAL A 35 7.25 -28.64 34.69
CA VAL A 35 7.08 -28.48 33.23
C VAL A 35 7.31 -29.81 32.48
N GLN A 36 8.03 -30.74 33.09
CA GLN A 36 8.40 -32.06 32.52
C GLN A 36 7.21 -32.96 32.15
N LEU A 37 6.05 -32.78 32.79
CA LEU A 37 4.82 -33.51 32.46
C LEU A 37 4.23 -33.11 31.10
N PHE A 38 4.63 -31.96 30.55
CA PHE A 38 4.09 -31.42 29.30
C PHE A 38 4.97 -31.65 28.08
N GLU A 39 6.21 -32.13 28.25
CA GLU A 39 7.17 -32.34 27.16
C GLU A 39 6.78 -33.50 26.22
N THR A 40 5.94 -34.43 26.69
CA THR A 40 5.48 -35.58 25.91
C THR A 40 4.19 -35.33 25.14
N LEU A 41 3.54 -34.16 25.30
CA LEU A 41 2.31 -33.86 24.57
C LEU A 41 2.61 -33.45 23.12
N PRO A 42 1.79 -33.92 22.15
CA PRO A 42 1.90 -33.48 20.77
C PRO A 42 1.57 -31.99 20.64
N SER A 43 2.45 -31.24 19.98
CA SER A 43 2.23 -29.81 19.75
C SER A 43 1.16 -29.60 18.66
N SER A 44 0.10 -28.86 19.01
CA SER A 44 -0.98 -28.54 18.09
C SER A 44 -0.60 -27.40 17.14
N TRP A 45 -1.27 -27.32 15.98
CA TRP A 45 -1.12 -26.21 15.03
C TRP A 45 -1.40 -24.85 15.67
N ALA A 46 -2.37 -24.79 16.59
CA ALA A 46 -2.68 -23.57 17.34
C ALA A 46 -1.52 -23.13 18.24
N GLN A 47 -0.83 -24.07 18.87
CA GLN A 47 0.32 -23.79 19.74
C GLN A 47 1.53 -23.30 18.93
N LYS A 48 1.76 -23.89 17.75
CA LYS A 48 2.79 -23.43 16.80
C LYS A 48 2.49 -22.03 16.24
N GLY A 49 1.21 -21.69 16.08
CA GLY A 49 0.76 -20.36 15.62
C GLY A 49 0.71 -19.29 16.71
N GLN A 50 0.70 -19.67 17.99
CA GLN A 50 0.65 -18.75 19.13
C GLN A 50 1.68 -17.60 19.08
N PRO A 51 2.97 -17.82 18.75
CA PRO A 51 3.94 -16.72 18.65
C PRO A 51 3.68 -15.75 17.49
N LEU A 52 2.90 -16.16 16.48
CA LEU A 52 2.56 -15.32 15.33
C LEU A 52 1.46 -14.30 15.64
N LEU A 53 0.52 -14.63 16.54
CA LEU A 53 -0.56 -13.72 16.95
C LEU A 53 -0.08 -12.33 17.45
N PRO A 54 0.93 -12.23 18.35
CA PRO A 54 1.59 -10.96 18.68
C PRO A 54 1.99 -10.11 17.48
N ILE A 55 2.56 -10.76 16.47
CA ILE A 55 3.16 -10.12 15.30
C ILE A 55 2.05 -9.61 14.40
N LEU A 56 1.05 -10.46 14.10
CA LEU A 56 -0.12 -10.04 13.33
C LEU A 56 -0.84 -8.87 13.99
N TYR A 57 -1.08 -8.94 15.30
CA TYR A 57 -1.75 -7.85 16.03
C TYR A 57 -0.99 -6.52 15.89
N THR A 58 0.34 -6.57 16.00
CA THR A 58 1.20 -5.38 15.87
C THR A 58 1.16 -4.84 14.44
N LEU A 59 1.27 -5.71 13.44
CA LEU A 59 1.17 -5.33 12.02
C LEU A 59 -0.20 -4.75 11.69
N SER A 60 -1.28 -5.33 12.20
CA SER A 60 -2.64 -4.79 12.04
C SER A 60 -2.75 -3.38 12.60
N LEU A 61 -2.17 -3.11 13.77
CA LEU A 61 -2.16 -1.77 14.35
C LEU A 61 -1.35 -0.77 13.51
N ILE A 62 -0.20 -1.20 12.98
CA ILE A 62 0.61 -0.38 12.06
C ILE A 62 -0.19 -0.04 10.79
N PHE A 63 -0.81 -1.03 10.16
CA PHE A 63 -1.61 -0.82 8.96
C PHE A 63 -2.86 0.02 9.22
N LEU A 64 -3.48 -0.12 10.40
CA LEU A 64 -4.58 0.75 10.80
C LEU A 64 -4.14 2.21 10.88
N VAL A 65 -2.99 2.50 11.50
CA VAL A 65 -2.45 3.87 11.58
C VAL A 65 -2.10 4.42 10.20
N ILE A 66 -1.50 3.61 9.33
CA ILE A 66 -1.21 4.00 7.94
C ILE A 66 -2.50 4.30 7.17
N ALA A 67 -3.52 3.46 7.31
CA ALA A 67 -4.82 3.67 6.66
C ALA A 67 -5.50 4.95 7.17
N LEU A 68 -5.42 5.24 8.47
CA LEU A 68 -5.92 6.46 9.09
C LEU A 68 -5.21 7.73 8.56
N ALA A 69 -3.92 7.65 8.24
CA ALA A 69 -3.19 8.77 7.62
C ALA A 69 -3.65 9.06 6.16
N ARG A 70 -4.53 8.22 5.60
CA ARG A 70 -5.15 8.36 4.27
C ARG A 70 -4.10 8.57 3.17
N PRO A 71 -3.33 7.54 2.79
CA PRO A 71 -2.45 7.60 1.63
C PRO A 71 -3.27 7.81 0.36
N GLN A 72 -2.97 8.87 -0.37
CA GLN A 72 -3.62 9.24 -1.63
C GLN A 72 -2.60 9.14 -2.76
N ARG A 73 -3.03 8.57 -3.89
CA ARG A 73 -2.30 8.64 -5.15
C ARG A 73 -3.10 9.54 -6.08
N GLY A 74 -2.53 10.69 -6.44
CA GLY A 74 -3.15 11.58 -7.42
C GLY A 74 -3.22 10.92 -8.80
N LEU A 75 -4.23 11.30 -9.59
CA LEU A 75 -4.22 11.08 -11.03
C LEU A 75 -3.18 12.03 -11.61
N ASP A 76 -2.18 11.47 -12.28
CA ASP A 76 -1.26 12.27 -13.09
C ASP A 76 -1.99 12.58 -14.40
N GLU A 77 -2.55 13.78 -14.51
CA GLU A 77 -3.12 14.24 -15.78
C GLU A 77 -1.97 14.47 -16.77
N SER A 78 -1.81 13.53 -17.71
CA SER A 78 -0.95 13.76 -18.87
C SER A 78 -1.64 14.77 -19.77
N ILE A 79 -1.28 16.04 -19.63
CA ILE A 79 -1.68 17.07 -20.59
C ILE A 79 -0.97 16.74 -21.90
N VAL A 80 -1.65 16.01 -22.78
CA VAL A 80 -1.21 15.85 -24.17
C VAL A 80 -1.43 17.21 -24.83
N ARG A 81 -0.36 17.99 -24.94
CA ARG A 81 -0.35 19.18 -25.79
C ARG A 81 -0.36 18.70 -27.23
N THR A 82 -1.53 18.56 -27.81
CA THR A 82 -1.67 18.42 -29.25
C THR A 82 -1.44 19.78 -29.87
N GLU A 83 -0.34 19.92 -30.60
CA GLU A 83 -0.15 21.06 -31.49
C GLU A 83 -1.20 20.92 -32.61
N ALA A 84 -2.24 21.75 -32.55
CA ALA A 84 -3.17 21.89 -33.66
C ALA A 84 -2.45 22.67 -34.76
N VAL A 85 -2.26 22.04 -35.92
CA VAL A 85 -1.73 22.71 -37.11
C VAL A 85 -2.91 23.06 -38.01
N ASP A 86 -3.09 24.34 -38.29
CA ASP A 86 -4.06 24.80 -39.29
C ASP A 86 -3.53 24.47 -40.69
N MET A 87 -4.20 23.55 -41.38
CA MET A 87 -3.87 23.18 -42.76
C MET A 87 -4.86 23.82 -43.72
N ILE A 88 -4.35 24.69 -44.59
CA ILE A 88 -5.09 25.20 -45.74
C ILE A 88 -4.62 24.40 -46.96
N LEU A 89 -5.52 23.58 -47.51
CA LEU A 89 -5.29 22.82 -48.73
C LEU A 89 -5.72 23.68 -49.92
N LEU A 90 -4.78 24.02 -50.78
CA LEU A 90 -5.09 24.62 -52.08
C LEU A 90 -4.94 23.52 -53.13
N LEU A 91 -6.05 23.23 -53.83
CA LEU A 91 -6.08 22.28 -54.93
C LEU A 91 -6.25 23.08 -56.23
N ASP A 92 -5.36 22.85 -57.19
CA ASP A 92 -5.55 23.33 -58.55
C ASP A 92 -6.50 22.37 -59.29
N LEU A 93 -7.54 22.94 -59.92
CA LEU A 93 -8.54 22.22 -60.70
C LEU A 93 -8.47 22.60 -62.19
N SER A 94 -7.35 23.19 -62.62
CA SER A 94 -7.11 23.48 -64.03
C SER A 94 -7.07 22.19 -64.87
N GLU A 95 -7.55 22.25 -66.11
CA GLU A 95 -7.52 21.08 -67.03
C GLU A 95 -6.10 20.54 -67.27
N SER A 96 -5.05 21.36 -67.05
CA SER A 96 -3.66 20.88 -67.10
C SER A 96 -3.30 19.91 -65.97
N MET A 97 -4.11 19.81 -64.92
CA MET A 97 -3.94 18.83 -63.84
C MET A 97 -4.64 17.49 -64.15
N ASP A 98 -5.39 17.37 -65.25
CA ASP A 98 -6.05 16.12 -65.71
C ASP A 98 -5.08 15.19 -66.47
N THR A 99 -3.78 15.29 -66.18
CA THR A 99 -2.77 14.42 -66.76
C THR A 99 -2.82 13.04 -66.11
N GLN A 100 -2.85 11.99 -66.93
CA GLN A 100 -2.92 10.59 -66.48
C GLN A 100 -1.53 10.08 -66.07
N ASP A 101 -0.87 10.77 -65.14
CA ASP A 101 0.51 10.47 -64.72
C ASP A 101 0.62 9.41 -63.61
N PHE A 102 -0.52 8.99 -63.05
CA PHE A 102 -0.59 7.92 -62.05
C PHE A 102 -1.16 6.66 -62.71
N THR A 103 -0.30 5.68 -63.00
CA THR A 103 -0.67 4.31 -63.43
C THR A 103 -0.77 3.36 -62.25
#